data_AF-A0A0G2FKG1-F1
#
_entry.id   AF-A0A0G2FKG1-F1
#
_cell.length_a   1.000
_cell.length_b   1.000
_cell.length_c   1.000
_cell.angle_alpha   90.00
_cell.angle_beta   90.00
_cell.angle_gamma   90.00
#
_symmetry.space_group_name_H-M   'P 1'
#
loop_
_entity.id
_entity.type
_entity.pdbx_description
1 polymer ?
#
loop_
_entity_poly.entity_id
_entity_poly.type
_entity_poly.pdbx_seq_one_letter_code
_entity_poly.pdbx_strand_id
1 'polypeptide(L)'
;MPSSSLGKREATKVLEAIMPKSSSCEGRGDQCRTASQAAPYLVQAMTKYKTTAPMEQAGILSLVAYESLEMQYSKNLNNAAAGQGTSNMQMGSYNVQYASSIAELAAKSPTESTVLDLVTDDKYNFGTGPWFYSTQCESAKSATGGEPDAWFQAYMSCVGVSTSAQPDRLTYWDRAKTQFGLA
;
A
#
# COMPACT_ATOMS: atom_id res chain seq x y z
N MET A 1 -11.77 7.10 -23.39
CA MET A 1 -10.60 6.33 -22.94
C MET A 1 -11.07 5.33 -21.90
N PRO A 2 -10.79 4.02 -22.05
CA PRO A 2 -11.15 3.04 -21.04
C PRO A 2 -10.48 3.46 -19.73
N SER A 3 -11.24 3.48 -18.65
CA SER A 3 -10.87 4.26 -17.49
C SER A 3 -9.68 3.69 -16.74
N SER A 4 -8.77 4.57 -16.32
CA SER A 4 -7.41 4.24 -15.92
C SER A 4 -7.24 3.84 -14.44
N SER A 5 -8.29 3.99 -13.62
CA SER A 5 -8.30 3.74 -12.17
C SER A 5 -8.60 2.29 -11.78
N LEU A 6 -7.99 1.77 -10.71
CA LEU A 6 -8.21 0.42 -10.16
C LEU A 6 -9.69 0.03 -10.01
N GLY A 7 -10.54 0.93 -9.49
CA GLY A 7 -11.98 0.66 -9.28
C GLY A 7 -12.82 0.52 -10.55
N LYS A 8 -12.23 0.73 -11.73
CA LYS A 8 -12.86 0.52 -13.04
C LYS A 8 -12.19 -0.60 -13.83
N ARG A 9 -11.26 -1.31 -13.18
CA ARG A 9 -10.64 -2.55 -13.62
C ARG A 9 -11.19 -3.70 -12.78
N GLU A 10 -10.94 -4.94 -13.20
CA GLU A 10 -11.12 -6.11 -12.36
C GLU A 10 -10.04 -6.10 -11.26
N ALA A 11 -10.28 -5.34 -10.18
CA ALA A 11 -9.28 -5.04 -9.16
C ALA A 11 -8.61 -6.32 -8.60
N THR A 12 -9.37 -7.38 -8.35
CA THR A 12 -8.83 -8.67 -7.94
C THR A 12 -7.81 -9.23 -8.93
N LYS A 13 -8.10 -9.22 -10.24
CA LYS A 13 -7.17 -9.71 -11.27
C LYS A 13 -5.91 -8.85 -11.37
N VAL A 14 -6.06 -7.53 -11.20
CA VAL A 14 -4.90 -6.61 -11.16
C VAL A 14 -4.00 -6.94 -9.98
N LEU A 15 -4.57 -7.17 -8.80
CA LEU A 15 -3.82 -7.57 -7.62
C LEU A 15 -3.14 -8.93 -7.84
N GLU A 16 -3.84 -9.96 -8.31
CA GLU A 16 -3.24 -11.26 -8.59
C GLU A 16 -2.10 -11.20 -9.63
N ALA A 17 -2.18 -10.28 -10.60
CA ALA A 17 -1.09 -10.08 -11.55
C ALA A 17 0.15 -9.42 -10.92
N ILE A 18 -0.02 -8.54 -9.93
CA ILE A 18 1.08 -7.86 -9.23
C ILE A 18 1.65 -8.75 -8.13
N MET A 19 0.78 -9.37 -7.33
CA MET A 19 1.04 -10.18 -6.15
C MET A 19 0.35 -11.57 -6.29
N PRO A 20 0.91 -12.49 -7.10
CA PRO A 20 0.28 -13.77 -7.45
C PRO A 20 -0.06 -14.69 -6.27
N LYS A 21 0.73 -14.66 -5.20
CA LYS A 21 0.49 -15.46 -3.99
C LYS A 21 -0.77 -15.01 -3.27
N SER A 22 -1.23 -13.78 -3.47
CA SER A 22 -2.51 -13.30 -2.90
C SER A 22 -3.75 -13.98 -3.49
N SER A 23 -3.62 -14.85 -4.49
CA SER A 23 -4.72 -15.71 -4.94
C SER A 23 -5.22 -16.68 -3.85
N SER A 24 -4.38 -17.02 -2.88
CA SER A 24 -4.74 -17.89 -1.74
C SER A 24 -4.01 -17.50 -0.45
N CYS A 25 -4.66 -17.77 0.68
CA CYS A 25 -4.09 -17.66 2.02
C CYS A 25 -3.85 -19.01 2.70
N GLU A 26 -4.04 -20.11 1.98
CA GLU A 26 -3.77 -21.45 2.49
C GLU A 26 -2.31 -21.55 2.97
N GLY A 27 -2.11 -21.91 4.24
CA GLY A 27 -0.79 -22.03 4.86
C GLY A 27 -0.04 -20.71 5.09
N ARG A 28 -0.67 -19.54 4.90
CA ARG A 28 -0.01 -18.22 5.01
C ARG A 28 -0.28 -17.47 6.32
N GLY A 29 -1.11 -18.04 7.20
CA GLY A 29 -1.40 -17.51 8.53
C GLY A 29 -2.57 -16.52 8.58
N ASP A 30 -2.99 -16.15 9.79
CA ASP A 30 -4.27 -15.46 10.04
C ASP A 30 -4.33 -13.99 9.57
N GLN A 31 -3.16 -13.36 9.42
CA GLN A 31 -3.05 -11.99 8.89
C GLN A 31 -3.22 -11.95 7.37
N CYS A 32 -3.12 -13.09 6.69
CA CYS A 32 -3.16 -13.13 5.24
C CYS A 32 -4.52 -12.68 4.71
N ARG A 33 -4.49 -11.91 3.62
CA ARG A 33 -5.68 -11.56 2.84
C ARG A 33 -5.48 -11.90 1.38
N THR A 34 -6.52 -12.46 0.78
CA THR A 34 -6.53 -12.71 -0.66
C THR A 34 -6.73 -11.41 -1.44
N ALA A 35 -6.39 -11.42 -2.72
CA ALA A 35 -6.71 -10.34 -3.65
C ALA A 35 -8.21 -9.99 -3.66
N SER A 36 -9.09 -11.00 -3.58
CA SER A 36 -10.54 -10.79 -3.54
C SER A 36 -11.00 -10.11 -2.25
N GLN A 37 -10.39 -10.43 -1.11
CA GLN A 37 -10.67 -9.76 0.16
C GLN A 37 -10.15 -8.32 0.20
N ALA A 38 -8.94 -8.09 -0.31
CA ALA A 38 -8.27 -6.78 -0.24
C ALA A 38 -8.78 -5.76 -1.28
N ALA A 39 -9.16 -6.22 -2.48
CA ALA A 39 -9.58 -5.38 -3.60
C ALA A 39 -10.60 -4.29 -3.23
N PRO A 40 -11.75 -4.59 -2.58
CA PRO A 40 -12.74 -3.57 -2.26
C PRO A 40 -12.18 -2.46 -1.36
N TYR A 41 -11.34 -2.82 -0.38
CA TYR A 41 -10.75 -1.85 0.55
C TYR A 41 -9.68 -0.98 -0.12
N LEU A 42 -8.82 -1.57 -0.96
CA LEU A 42 -7.82 -0.82 -1.73
C LEU A 42 -8.48 0.17 -2.71
N VAL A 43 -9.54 -0.25 -3.40
CA VAL A 43 -10.31 0.64 -4.29
C VAL A 43 -10.95 1.78 -3.51
N GLN A 44 -11.58 1.47 -2.36
CA GLN A 44 -12.19 2.48 -1.51
C GLN A 44 -11.15 3.48 -0.99
N ALA A 45 -9.99 2.98 -0.53
CA ALA A 45 -8.91 3.79 -0.01
C ALA A 45 -8.33 4.73 -1.08
N MET A 46 -7.99 4.20 -2.26
CA MET A 46 -7.47 5.02 -3.36
C MET A 46 -8.46 6.11 -3.78
N THR A 47 -9.75 5.79 -3.78
CA THR A 47 -10.81 6.78 -4.04
C THR A 47 -10.86 7.85 -2.95
N LYS A 48 -10.88 7.44 -1.67
CA LYS A 48 -10.91 8.34 -0.50
C LYS A 48 -9.72 9.32 -0.49
N TYR A 49 -8.53 8.83 -0.82
CA TYR A 49 -7.28 9.61 -0.81
C TYR A 49 -6.93 10.23 -2.15
N LYS A 50 -7.86 10.20 -3.13
CA LYS A 50 -7.72 10.80 -4.46
C LYS A 50 -6.51 10.28 -5.25
N THR A 51 -6.04 9.08 -4.93
CA THR A 51 -5.01 8.35 -5.68
C THR A 51 -5.64 7.79 -6.95
N THR A 52 -5.61 8.56 -8.02
CA THR A 52 -6.38 8.28 -9.25
C THR A 52 -5.50 8.10 -10.47
N ALA A 53 -4.27 8.61 -10.46
CA ALA A 53 -3.37 8.42 -11.58
C ALA A 53 -2.83 6.98 -11.60
N PRO A 54 -2.69 6.36 -12.79
CA PRO A 54 -2.18 4.99 -12.93
C PRO A 54 -0.85 4.76 -12.25
N MET A 55 0.06 5.74 -12.34
CA MET A 55 1.39 5.70 -11.75
C MET A 55 1.33 5.60 -10.22
N GLU A 56 0.47 6.40 -9.59
CA GLU A 56 0.28 6.38 -8.14
C GLU A 56 -0.26 5.03 -7.66
N GLN A 57 -1.30 4.54 -8.35
CA GLN A 57 -1.95 3.27 -8.00
C GLN A 57 -1.00 2.10 -8.19
N ALA A 58 -0.28 2.05 -9.32
CA ALA A 58 0.73 1.04 -9.59
C ALA A 58 1.84 1.06 -8.51
N GLY A 59 2.34 2.25 -8.15
CA GLY A 59 3.38 2.41 -7.14
C GLY A 59 2.95 1.94 -5.75
N ILE A 60 1.76 2.35 -5.30
CA ILE A 60 1.22 1.94 -4.00
C ILE A 60 0.98 0.43 -3.95
N LEU A 61 0.41 -0.17 -5.00
CA LEU A 61 0.22 -1.62 -5.05
C LEU A 61 1.55 -2.39 -5.05
N SER A 62 2.57 -1.84 -5.71
CA SER A 62 3.92 -2.41 -5.71
C SER A 62 4.54 -2.38 -4.32
N LEU A 63 4.41 -1.25 -3.62
CA LEU A 63 4.86 -1.11 -2.24
C LEU A 63 4.13 -2.10 -1.33
N VAL A 64 2.80 -2.16 -1.40
CA VAL A 64 1.99 -3.10 -0.61
C VAL A 64 2.42 -4.54 -0.87
N ALA A 65 2.56 -4.93 -2.14
CA ALA A 65 2.98 -6.27 -2.51
C ALA A 65 4.33 -6.65 -1.89
N TYR A 66 5.31 -5.74 -1.93
CA TYR A 66 6.64 -5.98 -1.39
C TYR A 66 6.63 -6.06 0.14
N GLU A 67 6.12 -5.02 0.79
CA GLU A 67 6.24 -4.82 2.24
C GLU A 67 5.42 -5.84 3.04
N SER A 68 4.23 -6.19 2.57
CA SER A 68 3.35 -7.16 3.26
C SER A 68 3.61 -8.61 2.87
N LEU A 69 4.64 -8.88 2.05
CA LEU A 69 4.87 -10.17 1.42
C LEU A 69 3.62 -10.68 0.71
N GLU A 70 3.11 -9.90 -0.23
CA GLU A 70 1.90 -10.18 -1.01
C GLU A 70 0.67 -10.38 -0.11
N MET A 71 0.45 -9.42 0.78
CA MET A 71 -0.66 -9.33 1.75
C MET A 71 -0.72 -10.50 2.73
N GLN A 72 0.43 -11.10 3.04
CA GLN A 72 0.53 -12.12 4.07
C GLN A 72 0.50 -11.53 5.47
N TYR A 73 1.10 -10.36 5.66
CA TYR A 73 1.29 -9.75 6.97
C TYR A 73 0.74 -8.33 7.01
N SER A 74 0.11 -7.99 8.14
CA SER A 74 -0.33 -6.64 8.50
C SER A 74 0.42 -6.08 9.70
N LYS A 75 1.36 -6.85 10.28
CA LYS A 75 2.28 -6.41 11.33
C LYS A 75 3.69 -6.83 10.93
N ASN A 76 4.69 -5.98 11.17
CA ASN A 76 6.06 -6.43 11.04
C ASN A 76 6.35 -7.43 12.17
N LEU A 77 6.85 -8.63 11.84
CA LEU A 77 7.18 -9.69 12.80
C LEU A 77 8.68 -9.80 13.08
N ASN A 78 9.53 -9.10 12.32
CA ASN A 78 10.98 -9.20 12.39
C ASN A 78 11.58 -7.85 12.81
N ASN A 79 12.17 -7.80 14.02
CA ASN A 79 12.79 -6.59 14.59
C ASN A 79 11.90 -5.34 14.48
N ALA A 80 10.60 -5.51 14.70
CA ALA A 80 9.62 -4.47 14.48
C ALA A 80 9.77 -3.32 15.50
N ALA A 81 9.81 -2.09 14.99
CA ALA A 81 9.60 -0.93 15.83
C ALA A 81 8.17 -0.93 16.39
N ALA A 82 7.96 -0.27 17.53
CA ALA A 82 6.64 -0.15 18.14
C ALA A 82 5.62 0.39 17.11
N GLY A 83 4.49 -0.29 16.99
CA GLY A 83 3.42 0.12 16.08
C GLY A 83 3.70 -0.05 14.59
N GLN A 84 4.84 -0.63 14.18
CA GLN A 84 5.17 -0.81 12.77
C GLN A 84 4.32 -1.90 12.11
N GLY A 85 3.71 -1.57 10.97
CA GLY A 85 2.86 -2.51 10.26
C GLY A 85 1.88 -1.88 9.27
N THR A 86 0.80 -2.61 9.02
CA THR A 86 -0.24 -2.51 7.98
C THR A 86 0.25 -2.80 6.56
N SER A 87 -0.63 -2.69 5.56
CA SER A 87 -0.37 -3.20 4.20
C SER A 87 0.89 -2.64 3.53
N ASN A 88 1.36 -1.45 3.89
CA ASN A 88 2.61 -0.85 3.42
C ASN A 88 3.77 -0.86 4.44
N MET A 89 3.64 -1.56 5.58
CA MET A 89 4.62 -1.65 6.67
C MET A 89 5.21 -0.32 7.16
N GLN A 90 4.40 0.74 7.20
CA GLN A 90 4.84 2.05 7.69
C GLN A 90 5.22 2.02 9.19
N MET A 91 6.06 2.99 9.59
CA MET A 91 6.47 3.18 10.98
C MET A 91 5.28 3.48 11.91
N GLY A 92 5.42 3.13 13.20
CA GLY A 92 4.37 3.31 14.21
C GLY A 92 3.87 4.75 14.32
N SER A 93 4.77 5.73 14.27
CA SER A 93 4.41 7.15 14.30
C SER A 93 3.45 7.55 13.16
N TYR A 94 3.60 6.96 11.97
CA TYR A 94 2.68 7.17 10.84
C TYR A 94 1.37 6.42 11.03
N ASN A 95 1.39 5.22 11.60
CA ASN A 95 0.16 4.52 11.99
C ASN A 95 -0.65 5.34 13.02
N VAL A 96 0.02 5.98 13.99
CA VAL A 96 -0.63 6.87 14.98
C VAL A 96 -1.27 8.08 14.29
N GLN A 97 -0.54 8.74 13.38
CA GLN A 97 -1.08 9.84 12.59
C GLN A 97 -2.28 9.42 11.73
N TYR A 98 -2.19 8.25 11.08
CA TYR A 98 -3.28 7.70 10.29
C TYR A 98 -4.53 7.44 11.15
N ALA A 99 -4.38 6.74 12.27
CA ALA A 99 -5.48 6.48 13.20
C ALA A 99 -6.09 7.79 13.71
N SER A 100 -5.25 8.78 14.04
CA SER A 100 -5.69 10.10 14.51
C SER A 100 -6.43 10.90 13.44
N SER A 101 -6.23 10.61 12.15
CA SER A 101 -6.98 11.22 11.05
C SER A 101 -8.40 10.66 10.88
N ILE A 102 -8.76 9.60 11.61
CA ILE A 102 -10.05 8.92 11.55
C ILE A 102 -10.77 9.14 12.88
N ALA A 103 -11.88 9.90 12.88
CA ALA A 103 -12.55 10.34 14.10
C ALA A 103 -12.85 9.22 15.12
N GLU A 104 -13.34 8.06 14.65
CA GLU A 104 -13.68 6.91 15.50
C GLU A 104 -12.46 6.22 16.14
N LEU A 105 -11.28 6.34 15.52
CA LEU A 105 -10.03 5.82 16.05
C LEU A 105 -9.30 6.87 16.90
N ALA A 106 -9.34 8.14 16.50
CA ALA A 106 -8.79 9.26 17.24
C ALA A 106 -9.37 9.35 18.66
N ALA A 107 -10.67 9.08 18.82
CA ALA A 107 -11.34 9.01 20.12
C ALA A 107 -10.76 7.97 21.08
N LYS A 108 -9.96 7.01 20.58
CA LYS A 108 -9.28 5.98 21.37
C LYS A 108 -7.86 6.38 21.79
N SER A 109 -7.43 7.59 21.46
CA SER A 109 -6.08 8.12 21.78
C SER A 109 -4.95 7.15 21.41
N PRO A 110 -4.81 6.81 20.10
CA PRO A 110 -3.85 5.80 19.66
C PRO A 110 -2.42 6.19 20.02
N THR A 111 -1.66 5.21 20.50
CA THR A 111 -0.22 5.30 20.75
C THR A 111 0.51 4.27 19.88
N GLU A 112 1.83 4.38 19.73
CA GLU A 112 2.59 3.36 18.99
C GLU A 112 2.43 1.95 19.59
N SER A 113 2.17 1.85 20.89
CA SER A 113 1.92 0.57 21.57
C SER A 113 0.54 -0.02 21.32
N THR A 114 -0.46 0.79 20.96
CA THR A 114 -1.88 0.35 20.85
C THR A 114 -2.42 0.44 19.42
N VAL A 115 -1.75 1.20 18.55
CA VAL A 115 -2.31 1.58 17.25
C VAL A 115 -2.57 0.39 16.34
N LEU A 116 -1.71 -0.64 16.35
CA LEU A 116 -1.90 -1.80 15.48
C LEU A 116 -3.18 -2.57 15.81
N ASP A 117 -3.66 -2.55 17.05
CA ASP A 117 -4.94 -3.19 17.40
C ASP A 117 -6.15 -2.43 16.84
N LEU A 118 -5.93 -1.19 16.39
CA LEU A 118 -6.94 -0.33 15.79
C LEU A 118 -6.91 -0.35 14.27
N VAL A 119 -5.72 -0.37 13.67
CA VAL A 119 -5.55 -0.14 12.22
C VAL A 119 -5.30 -1.40 11.39
N THR A 120 -5.15 -2.59 12.01
CA THR A 120 -4.98 -3.84 11.24
C THR A 120 -6.30 -4.50 10.82
N ASP A 121 -7.44 -3.98 11.27
CA ASP A 121 -8.74 -4.34 10.67
C ASP A 121 -8.74 -3.94 9.19
N ASP A 122 -9.25 -4.79 8.29
CA ASP A 122 -9.22 -4.59 6.84
C ASP A 122 -9.82 -3.24 6.41
N LYS A 123 -10.83 -2.75 7.14
CA LYS A 123 -11.45 -1.42 6.96
C LYS A 123 -10.42 -0.29 6.98
N TYR A 124 -9.33 -0.45 7.74
CA TYR A 124 -8.28 0.55 7.89
C TYR A 124 -6.93 0.12 7.30
N ASN A 125 -6.61 -1.17 7.33
CA ASN A 125 -5.32 -1.76 6.95
C ASN A 125 -4.90 -1.40 5.52
N PHE A 126 -5.83 -1.48 4.56
CA PHE A 126 -5.55 -1.17 3.16
C PHE A 126 -5.60 0.33 2.84
N GLY A 127 -5.99 1.15 3.82
CA GLY A 127 -5.98 2.60 3.70
C GLY A 127 -4.64 3.24 4.01
N THR A 128 -3.72 2.54 4.67
CA THR A 128 -2.44 3.12 5.13
C THR A 128 -1.51 3.49 3.98
N GLY A 129 -1.37 2.66 2.96
CA GLY A 129 -0.56 2.97 1.77
C GLY A 129 -1.04 4.24 1.03
N PRO A 130 -2.32 4.30 0.59
CA PRO A 130 -2.87 5.51 -0.03
C PRO A 130 -2.83 6.75 0.88
N TRP A 131 -3.14 6.60 2.18
CA TRP A 131 -3.04 7.72 3.12
C TRP A 131 -1.61 8.24 3.23
N PHE A 132 -0.63 7.35 3.44
CA PHE A 132 0.78 7.71 3.58
C PHE A 132 1.27 8.43 2.34
N TYR A 133 1.02 7.86 1.16
CA TYR A 133 1.36 8.50 -0.11
C TYR A 133 0.74 9.90 -0.21
N SER A 134 -0.57 10.02 0.05
CA SER A 134 -1.32 11.26 -0.11
C SER A 134 -0.89 12.39 0.83
N THR A 135 -0.29 12.05 1.98
CA THR A 135 0.00 12.99 3.08
C THR A 135 1.49 13.22 3.30
N GLN A 136 2.34 12.26 2.97
CA GLN A 136 3.78 12.30 3.25
C GLN A 136 4.65 12.45 1.99
N CYS A 137 4.14 12.13 0.80
CA CYS A 137 4.94 12.05 -0.43
C CYS A 137 4.60 13.11 -1.48
N GLU A 138 4.53 14.38 -1.08
CA GLU A 138 4.12 15.48 -1.96
C GLU A 138 5.04 15.65 -3.20
N SER A 139 6.33 15.38 -3.05
CA SER A 139 7.28 15.42 -4.17
C SER A 139 6.95 14.40 -5.25
N ALA A 140 6.67 13.14 -4.86
CA ALA A 140 6.26 12.10 -5.78
C ALA A 140 4.89 12.42 -6.41
N LYS A 141 3.94 12.94 -5.64
CA LYS A 141 2.62 13.37 -6.16
C LYS A 141 2.74 14.44 -7.24
N SER A 142 3.67 15.37 -7.10
CA SER A 142 3.89 16.43 -8.08
C SER A 142 4.55 15.94 -9.38
N ALA A 143 5.08 14.71 -9.41
CA ALA A 143 5.89 14.17 -10.51
C ALA A 143 5.16 13.09 -11.35
N THR A 144 3.86 12.88 -11.18
CA THR A 144 3.10 11.78 -11.83
C THR A 144 3.00 11.86 -13.36
N GLY A 145 3.41 12.98 -13.96
CA GLY A 145 3.51 13.15 -15.42
C GLY A 145 4.88 12.88 -16.01
N GLY A 146 5.86 12.47 -15.20
CA GLY A 146 7.22 12.17 -15.63
C GLY A 146 7.44 10.72 -16.04
N GLU A 147 8.71 10.31 -16.07
CA GLU A 147 9.11 8.93 -16.37
C GLU A 147 8.73 7.97 -15.21
N PRO A 148 8.08 6.82 -15.49
CA PRO A 148 7.58 5.92 -14.45
C PRO A 148 8.64 5.45 -13.44
N ASP A 149 9.83 5.05 -13.91
CA ASP A 149 10.88 4.52 -13.03
C ASP A 149 11.51 5.63 -12.16
N ALA A 150 11.68 6.83 -12.72
CA ALA A 150 12.16 7.99 -11.97
C ALA A 150 11.15 8.39 -10.88
N TRP A 151 9.85 8.34 -11.19
CA TRP A 151 8.80 8.57 -10.22
C TRP A 151 8.80 7.52 -9.11
N PHE A 152 8.94 6.23 -9.46
CA PHE A 152 8.93 5.17 -8.45
C PHE A 152 10.12 5.27 -7.51
N GLN A 153 11.30 5.63 -8.03
CA GLN A 153 12.48 5.91 -7.20
C GLN A 153 12.24 7.10 -6.25
N ALA A 154 11.58 8.17 -6.70
CA ALA A 154 11.22 9.30 -5.85
C ALA A 154 10.21 8.88 -4.75
N TYR A 155 9.22 8.05 -5.09
CA TYR A 155 8.29 7.52 -4.10
C TYR A 155 8.98 6.62 -3.07
N MET A 156 9.86 5.70 -3.49
CA MET A 156 10.64 4.87 -2.56
C MET A 156 11.54 5.71 -1.65
N SER A 157 12.11 6.79 -2.18
CA SER A 157 12.90 7.74 -1.38
C SER A 157 12.04 8.43 -0.31
N CYS A 158 10.78 8.78 -0.60
CA CYS A 158 9.82 9.27 0.41
C CYS A 158 9.52 8.22 1.49
N VAL A 159 9.38 6.95 1.09
CA VAL A 159 9.19 5.82 2.03
C VAL A 159 10.43 5.60 2.91
N GLY A 160 11.60 6.11 2.52
CA GLY A 160 12.86 5.96 3.25
C GLY A 160 13.70 4.78 2.77
N VAL A 161 13.46 4.29 1.56
CA VAL A 161 14.17 3.15 0.94
C VAL A 161 14.69 3.52 -0.45
N SER A 162 15.52 2.66 -1.05
CA SER A 162 16.04 2.86 -2.40
C SER A 162 15.87 1.59 -3.24
N THR A 163 15.43 1.74 -4.50
CA THR A 163 15.36 0.59 -5.43
C THR A 163 16.74 0.04 -5.79
N SER A 164 17.81 0.86 -5.71
CA SER A 164 19.17 0.37 -5.93
C SER A 164 19.69 -0.51 -4.78
N ALA A 165 19.28 -0.21 -3.54
CA ALA A 165 19.66 -0.99 -2.36
C ALA A 165 18.73 -2.20 -2.14
N GLN A 166 17.51 -2.14 -2.67
CA GLN A 166 16.48 -3.16 -2.54
C GLN A 166 15.83 -3.44 -3.91
N PRO A 167 16.58 -4.04 -4.86
CA PRO A 167 16.14 -4.22 -6.24
C PRO A 167 14.92 -5.13 -6.39
N ASP A 168 14.66 -6.01 -5.42
CA ASP A 168 13.50 -6.91 -5.44
C ASP A 168 12.15 -6.15 -5.50
N ARG A 169 12.11 -4.89 -5.06
CA ARG A 169 10.94 -4.00 -5.20
C ARG A 169 10.55 -3.78 -6.66
N LEU A 170 11.54 -3.80 -7.56
CA LEU A 170 11.32 -3.60 -8.99
C LEU A 170 10.51 -4.74 -9.61
N THR A 171 10.56 -5.95 -9.04
CA THR A 171 9.74 -7.08 -9.50
C THR A 171 8.25 -6.76 -9.44
N TYR A 172 7.77 -6.17 -8.34
CA TYR A 172 6.38 -5.79 -8.19
C TYR A 172 6.03 -4.55 -9.02
N TRP A 173 6.98 -3.62 -9.12
CA TRP A 173 6.85 -2.43 -9.94
C TRP A 173 6.66 -2.76 -11.43
N ASP A 174 7.47 -3.65 -12.00
CA ASP A 174 7.37 -4.04 -13.41
C ASP A 174 6.03 -4.72 -13.73
N ARG A 175 5.55 -5.57 -12.81
CA ARG A 175 4.21 -6.16 -12.92
C ARG A 175 3.13 -5.08 -12.88
N ALA A 176 3.24 -4.12 -11.97
CA ALA A 176 2.30 -3.03 -11.86
C ALA A 176 2.32 -2.12 -13.09
N LYS A 177 3.50 -1.75 -13.62
CA LYS A 177 3.62 -0.99 -14.87
C LYS A 177 2.87 -1.66 -16.01
N THR A 178 3.05 -2.98 -16.16
CA THR A 178 2.34 -3.77 -17.18
C THR A 178 0.83 -3.66 -17.02
N GLN A 179 0.29 -3.82 -15.81
CA GLN A 179 -1.16 -3.75 -15.58
C GLN A 179 -1.74 -2.35 -15.81
N PHE A 180 -0.95 -1.32 -15.56
CA PHE A 180 -1.38 0.07 -15.64
C PHE A 180 -1.02 0.78 -16.95
N GLY A 181 -0.33 0.10 -17.87
CA GLY A 181 0.07 0.66 -19.17
C GLY A 181 1.18 1.70 -19.07
N LEU A 182 2.14 1.47 -18.19
CA LEU A 182 3.29 2.35 -17.89
C LEU A 182 4.63 1.72 -18.32
N ALA A 183 4.57 0.68 -19.16
CA ALA A 183 5.72 -0.03 -19.69
C ALA A 183 6.18 0.57 -21.02
#